data_AF-A0AAU9LDH1-F1
#
_entry.id   AF-A0AAU9LDH1-F1
#
_cell.length_a   1.000
_cell.length_b   1.000
_cell.length_c   1.000
_cell.angle_alpha   90.00
_cell.angle_beta   90.00
_cell.angle_gamma   90.00
#
_symmetry.space_group_name_H-M   'P 1'
#
loop_
_entity.id
_entity.type
_entity.pdbx_description
1 polymer ?
#
loop_
_entity_poly.entity_id
_entity_poly.type
_entity_poly.pdbx_seq_one_letter_code
_entity_poly.pdbx_strand_id
1 'polypeptide(L)'
;MNPLLAAMNAVQSTRGARYVRVRDFFLAYRQVGMDPDEVITSVYMPYTKKWEYMFPFKQARRRKDDISIVTAGIRVKLECLSESRGWTIQDASAVYGGMAPITKAASETERFLVESGMAKYRESLCLSFLYKFFVASSQRLRVDLQETMAAASVFPEAPMIVDEVHSAGQSFLHQVCPISYGIQSFGTEIGGLQDSKHRPVGNDMAKCRPVGDPLMHKSAYFQVSGEALYTDDIPSTPGNLHGALVLSTCAHVLIKDVNASEALSMKGVHHFFDATIETEKLGCNTIGPVLKDKECFASKEVLCVGQPIGIIVANSHELAMETADKVKVAYEELPS
;
A
#
# COMPACT_ATOMS: atom_id res chain seq x y z
N MET A 1 -2.95 -11.43 -3.67
CA MET A 1 -3.63 -12.48 -4.46
C MET A 1 -3.00 -13.84 -4.24
N ASN A 2 -1.67 -13.96 -4.26
CA ASN A 2 -0.95 -15.24 -4.13
C ASN A 2 -1.42 -16.16 -2.98
N PRO A 3 -1.69 -15.67 -1.75
CA PRO A 3 -2.17 -16.54 -0.68
C PRO A 3 -3.53 -17.20 -0.99
N LEU A 4 -4.44 -16.48 -1.67
CA LEU A 4 -5.73 -17.00 -2.12
C LEU A 4 -5.54 -18.12 -3.14
N LEU A 5 -4.72 -17.88 -4.18
CA LEU A 5 -4.45 -18.85 -5.24
C LEU A 5 -3.74 -20.10 -4.72
N ALA A 6 -2.81 -19.93 -3.80
CA ALA A 6 -2.11 -21.04 -3.17
C ALA A 6 -3.05 -21.91 -2.32
N ALA A 7 -3.95 -21.30 -1.54
CA ALA A 7 -4.88 -22.03 -0.67
C ALA A 7 -5.97 -22.81 -1.43
N MET A 8 -6.35 -22.34 -2.62
CA MET A 8 -7.32 -23.03 -3.49
C MET A 8 -6.70 -24.13 -4.37
N ASN A 9 -5.40 -24.43 -4.20
CA ASN A 9 -4.67 -25.34 -5.08
C ASN A 9 -4.71 -24.92 -6.56
N ALA A 10 -4.66 -23.61 -6.83
CA ALA A 10 -4.57 -23.12 -8.21
C ALA A 10 -3.28 -23.64 -8.86
N VAL A 11 -3.37 -23.89 -10.15
CA VAL A 11 -2.25 -24.38 -10.96
C VAL A 11 -1.99 -23.34 -12.05
N GLN A 12 -0.74 -22.97 -12.24
CA GLN A 12 -0.37 -22.10 -13.36
C GLN A 12 0.38 -22.89 -14.41
N SER A 13 0.14 -22.54 -15.68
CA SER A 13 0.85 -23.09 -16.82
C SER A 13 2.01 -22.18 -17.19
N THR A 14 3.20 -22.74 -17.21
CA THR A 14 4.42 -22.12 -17.74
C THR A 14 4.72 -22.75 -19.09
N ARG A 15 4.95 -21.92 -20.12
CA ARG A 15 5.16 -22.37 -21.51
C ARG A 15 3.96 -23.11 -22.13
N GLY A 16 2.78 -23.04 -21.53
CA GLY A 16 1.57 -23.74 -22.00
C GLY A 16 1.53 -25.25 -21.76
N ALA A 17 2.62 -25.87 -21.30
CA ALA A 17 2.74 -27.33 -21.16
C ALA A 17 3.18 -27.81 -19.76
N ARG A 18 3.86 -26.96 -18.98
CA ARG A 18 4.28 -27.29 -17.62
C ARG A 18 3.31 -26.68 -16.62
N TYR A 19 2.79 -27.49 -15.72
CA TYR A 19 1.82 -27.08 -14.72
C TYR A 19 2.44 -27.11 -13.33
N VAL A 20 2.41 -25.97 -12.63
CA VAL A 20 2.98 -25.82 -11.29
C VAL A 20 1.90 -25.36 -10.33
N ARG A 21 1.80 -25.99 -9.17
CA ARG A 21 0.93 -25.52 -8.08
C ARG A 21 1.41 -24.15 -7.61
N VAL A 22 0.51 -23.18 -7.53
CA VAL A 22 0.85 -21.82 -7.08
C VAL A 22 1.44 -21.81 -5.67
N ARG A 23 1.06 -22.77 -4.83
CA ARG A 23 1.61 -22.96 -3.49
C ARG A 23 3.11 -23.26 -3.47
N ASP A 24 3.60 -23.98 -4.47
CA ASP A 24 5.00 -24.44 -4.56
C ASP A 24 5.86 -23.52 -5.45
N PHE A 25 5.26 -22.48 -6.00
CA PHE A 25 5.89 -21.63 -7.01
C PHE A 25 6.85 -20.58 -6.44
N PHE A 26 6.59 -20.08 -5.23
CA PHE A 26 7.40 -19.03 -4.60
C PHE A 26 8.52 -19.67 -3.79
N LEU A 27 9.72 -19.74 -4.37
CA LEU A 27 10.87 -20.45 -3.81
C LEU A 27 11.60 -19.63 -2.75
N ALA A 28 11.81 -18.33 -3.01
CA ALA A 28 12.48 -17.42 -2.09
C ALA A 28 12.08 -15.95 -2.36
N TYR A 29 12.65 -15.00 -1.63
CA TYR A 29 12.32 -13.59 -1.78
C TYR A 29 12.56 -13.12 -3.22
N ARG A 30 11.49 -12.72 -3.91
CA ARG A 30 11.48 -12.35 -5.34
C ARG A 30 12.02 -13.45 -6.29
N GLN A 31 12.04 -14.71 -5.85
CA GLN A 31 12.42 -15.86 -6.68
C GLN A 31 11.24 -16.79 -6.88
N VAL A 32 11.01 -17.16 -8.13
CA VAL A 32 9.92 -18.04 -8.54
C VAL A 32 10.49 -19.29 -9.22
N GLY A 33 9.76 -20.40 -9.15
CA GLY A 33 10.12 -21.66 -9.81
C GLY A 33 9.82 -21.62 -11.30
N MET A 34 10.49 -20.74 -12.04
CA MET A 34 10.43 -20.61 -13.50
C MET A 34 11.84 -20.54 -14.08
N ASP A 35 12.02 -21.15 -15.25
CA ASP A 35 13.23 -20.93 -16.04
C ASP A 35 13.21 -19.53 -16.67
N PRO A 36 14.36 -18.92 -16.98
CA PRO A 36 14.43 -17.55 -17.52
C PRO A 36 13.67 -17.32 -18.83
N ASP A 37 13.41 -18.39 -19.60
CA ASP A 37 12.68 -18.38 -20.88
C ASP A 37 11.19 -18.75 -20.72
N GLU A 38 10.73 -19.03 -19.50
CA GLU A 38 9.32 -19.33 -19.24
C GLU A 38 8.50 -18.07 -19.00
N VAL A 39 7.24 -18.12 -19.44
CA VAL A 39 6.20 -17.14 -19.12
C VAL A 39 4.96 -17.84 -18.60
N ILE A 40 4.23 -17.20 -17.69
CA ILE A 40 2.93 -17.69 -17.21
C ILE A 40 1.90 -17.43 -18.31
N THR A 41 1.33 -18.50 -18.88
CA THR A 41 0.33 -18.39 -19.96
C THR A 41 -1.10 -18.38 -19.44
N SER A 42 -1.34 -19.08 -18.33
CA SER A 42 -2.68 -19.20 -17.74
C SER A 42 -2.59 -19.60 -16.26
N VAL A 43 -3.55 -19.14 -15.46
CA VAL A 43 -3.77 -19.61 -14.09
C VAL A 43 -5.12 -20.31 -14.04
N TYR A 44 -5.12 -21.61 -13.73
CA TYR A 44 -6.32 -22.41 -13.54
C TYR A 44 -6.75 -22.34 -12.08
N MET A 45 -7.95 -21.79 -11.87
CA MET A 45 -8.60 -21.69 -10.57
C MET A 45 -9.70 -22.76 -10.47
N PRO A 46 -9.57 -23.77 -9.59
CA PRO A 46 -10.60 -24.81 -9.48
C PRO A 46 -11.88 -24.26 -8.86
N TYR A 47 -13.03 -24.77 -9.31
CA TYR A 47 -14.30 -24.53 -8.63
C TYR A 47 -14.32 -25.24 -7.27
N THR A 48 -14.97 -24.61 -6.29
CA THR A 48 -15.23 -25.21 -4.98
C THR A 48 -16.17 -26.42 -5.12
N LYS A 49 -15.84 -27.52 -4.46
CA LYS A 49 -16.66 -28.73 -4.39
C LYS A 49 -17.76 -28.58 -3.33
N LYS A 50 -18.66 -29.57 -3.27
CA LYS A 50 -19.68 -29.64 -2.21
C LYS A 50 -18.99 -29.68 -0.84
N TRP A 51 -19.48 -28.83 0.08
CA TRP A 51 -18.93 -28.66 1.44
C TRP A 51 -17.48 -28.16 1.49
N GLU A 52 -17.03 -27.49 0.44
CA GLU A 52 -15.73 -26.83 0.39
C GLU A 52 -15.90 -25.31 0.44
N TYR A 53 -15.27 -24.68 1.43
CA TYR A 53 -15.38 -23.26 1.71
C TYR A 53 -14.02 -22.58 1.59
N MET A 54 -14.00 -21.41 0.95
CA MET A 54 -12.79 -20.63 0.70
C MET A 54 -13.05 -19.15 0.96
N PHE A 55 -12.23 -18.52 1.81
CA PHE A 55 -12.34 -17.09 2.08
C PHE A 55 -10.97 -16.38 2.03
N PRO A 56 -10.89 -15.23 1.34
CA PRO A 56 -9.74 -14.34 1.41
C PRO A 56 -9.85 -13.34 2.56
N PHE A 57 -8.71 -13.01 3.17
CA PHE A 57 -8.57 -11.97 4.18
C PHE A 57 -7.44 -10.99 3.82
N LYS A 58 -7.65 -9.71 4.13
CA LYS A 58 -6.65 -8.65 3.99
C LYS A 58 -6.80 -7.68 5.16
N GLN A 59 -5.68 -7.37 5.81
CA GLN A 59 -5.54 -6.30 6.78
C GLN A 59 -4.48 -5.31 6.29
N ALA A 60 -4.81 -4.02 6.31
CA ALA A 60 -3.94 -2.91 5.92
C ALA A 60 -4.21 -1.70 6.83
N ARG A 61 -3.44 -0.60 6.69
CA ARG A 61 -3.70 0.64 7.44
C ARG A 61 -4.91 1.38 6.90
N ARG A 62 -5.13 1.29 5.58
CA ARG A 62 -6.31 1.81 4.88
C ARG A 62 -7.06 0.71 4.16
N ARG A 63 -8.37 0.87 4.00
CA ARG A 63 -9.24 -0.14 3.36
C ARG A 63 -8.95 -0.33 1.87
N LYS A 64 -8.56 0.74 1.18
CA LYS A 64 -8.27 0.77 -0.26
C LYS A 64 -6.86 1.33 -0.49
N ASP A 65 -6.28 0.96 -1.64
CA ASP A 65 -4.97 1.43 -2.12
C ASP A 65 -3.87 1.45 -1.05
N ASP A 66 -3.70 0.28 -0.43
CA ASP A 66 -2.71 0.09 0.61
C ASP A 66 -2.13 -1.32 0.53
N ILE A 67 -0.85 -1.42 0.86
CA ILE A 67 -0.14 -2.69 0.93
C ILE A 67 -0.66 -3.46 2.15
N SER A 68 -0.95 -4.75 1.97
CA SER A 68 -1.41 -5.58 3.08
C SER A 68 -0.32 -5.69 4.15
N ILE A 69 -0.67 -5.43 5.40
CA ILE A 69 0.13 -5.81 6.58
C ILE A 69 0.12 -7.35 6.68
N VAL A 70 -1.07 -7.94 6.63
CA VAL A 70 -1.28 -9.40 6.55
C VAL A 70 -2.38 -9.69 5.55
N THR A 71 -2.20 -10.72 4.75
CA THR A 71 -3.25 -11.26 3.89
C THR A 71 -3.28 -12.78 4.02
N ALA A 72 -4.45 -13.38 3.89
CA ALA A 72 -4.60 -14.83 3.97
C ALA A 72 -5.58 -15.36 2.92
N GLY A 73 -5.35 -16.58 2.46
CA GLY A 73 -6.35 -17.41 1.82
C GLY A 73 -6.55 -18.65 2.69
N ILE A 74 -7.79 -18.93 3.09
CA ILE A 74 -8.10 -20.09 3.93
C ILE A 74 -9.20 -20.90 3.25
N ARG A 75 -8.95 -22.20 3.08
CA ARG A 75 -9.83 -23.22 2.50
C ARG A 75 -10.05 -24.35 3.50
N VAL A 76 -11.28 -24.85 3.60
CA VAL A 76 -11.60 -26.09 4.31
C VAL A 76 -12.60 -26.91 3.49
N LYS A 77 -12.40 -28.22 3.42
CA LYS A 77 -13.34 -29.19 2.87
C LYS A 77 -13.85 -30.08 4.00
N LEU A 78 -15.16 -30.13 4.15
CA LEU A 78 -15.82 -30.91 5.19
C LEU A 78 -16.33 -32.25 4.65
N GLU A 79 -16.37 -33.24 5.52
CA GLU A 79 -16.99 -34.54 5.30
C GLU A 79 -17.98 -34.84 6.43
N CYS A 80 -19.11 -35.45 6.06
CA CYS A 80 -20.15 -35.83 7.01
C CYS A 80 -19.90 -37.29 7.44
N LEU A 81 -19.65 -37.51 8.73
CA LEU A 81 -19.50 -38.85 9.27
C LEU A 81 -20.88 -39.47 9.50
N SER A 82 -21.18 -40.55 8.77
CA SER A 82 -22.47 -41.25 8.82
C SER A 82 -22.77 -41.88 10.18
N GLU A 83 -21.74 -42.24 10.96
CA GLU A 83 -21.89 -42.95 12.24
C GLU A 83 -22.06 -42.01 13.45
N SER A 84 -21.46 -40.82 13.44
CA SER A 84 -21.47 -39.89 14.57
C SER A 84 -22.41 -38.68 14.39
N ARG A 85 -23.03 -38.52 13.21
CA ARG A 85 -23.75 -37.29 12.83
C ARG A 85 -22.91 -36.05 13.16
N GLY A 86 -21.65 -36.06 12.73
CA GLY A 86 -20.71 -34.97 12.96
C GLY A 86 -20.04 -34.52 11.67
N TRP A 87 -19.70 -33.24 11.59
CA TRP A 87 -18.84 -32.70 10.54
C TRP A 87 -17.38 -32.91 10.93
N THR A 88 -16.58 -33.45 10.03
CA THR A 88 -15.12 -33.51 10.18
C THR A 88 -14.43 -32.74 9.06
N ILE A 89 -13.23 -32.24 9.33
CA ILE A 89 -12.39 -31.59 8.33
C ILE A 89 -11.66 -32.68 7.56
N GLN A 90 -12.01 -32.85 6.28
CA GLN A 90 -11.33 -33.78 5.39
C GLN A 90 -10.01 -33.20 4.89
N ASP A 91 -9.98 -31.89 4.63
CA ASP A 91 -8.83 -31.19 4.06
C ASP A 91 -8.89 -29.71 4.43
N ALA A 92 -7.73 -29.11 4.72
CA ALA A 92 -7.61 -27.71 5.12
C ALA A 92 -6.36 -27.07 4.49
N SER A 93 -6.49 -25.83 4.05
CA SER A 93 -5.35 -25.02 3.65
C SER A 93 -5.45 -23.59 4.19
N ALA A 94 -4.37 -23.10 4.77
CA ALA A 94 -4.24 -21.75 5.27
C ALA A 94 -2.90 -21.16 4.82
N VAL A 95 -2.96 -20.20 3.90
CA VAL A 95 -1.78 -19.56 3.31
C VAL A 95 -1.79 -18.07 3.62
N TYR A 96 -0.64 -17.53 4.04
CA TYR A 96 -0.50 -16.15 4.48
C TYR A 96 0.55 -15.39 3.66
N GLY A 97 0.34 -14.09 3.49
CA GLY A 97 1.29 -13.13 2.95
C GLY A 97 1.50 -11.96 3.93
N GLY A 98 2.67 -11.32 3.88
CA GLY A 98 3.08 -10.28 4.84
C GLY A 98 3.66 -10.82 6.15
N MET A 99 3.66 -12.14 6.35
CA MET A 99 4.18 -12.81 7.56
C MET A 99 5.62 -13.33 7.39
N ALA A 100 6.10 -13.40 6.16
CA ALA A 100 7.44 -13.85 5.78
C ALA A 100 7.84 -13.14 4.46
N PRO A 101 9.13 -13.20 4.06
CA PRO A 101 9.59 -12.65 2.78
C PRO A 101 8.87 -13.24 1.54
N ILE A 102 8.25 -14.42 1.70
CA ILE A 102 7.42 -15.07 0.68
C ILE A 102 6.03 -15.36 1.22
N THR A 103 5.09 -15.66 0.31
CA THR A 103 3.80 -16.25 0.68
C THR A 103 4.07 -17.64 1.25
N LYS A 104 3.60 -17.90 2.48
CA LYS A 104 3.92 -19.13 3.21
C LYS A 104 2.65 -19.80 3.71
N ALA A 105 2.58 -21.10 3.54
CA ALA A 105 1.52 -21.91 4.12
C ALA A 105 1.79 -22.21 5.59
N ALA A 106 0.74 -22.23 6.40
CA ALA A 106 0.81 -22.63 7.80
C ALA A 106 0.68 -24.15 7.93
N SER A 107 1.59 -24.92 7.32
CA SER A 107 1.48 -26.39 7.18
C SER A 107 1.30 -27.13 8.50
N GLU A 108 1.95 -26.67 9.57
CA GLU A 108 1.77 -27.24 10.92
C GLU A 108 0.38 -26.94 11.48
N THR A 109 -0.15 -25.72 11.26
CA THR A 109 -1.53 -25.37 11.62
C THR A 109 -2.55 -26.11 10.75
N GLU A 110 -2.27 -26.37 9.47
CA GLU A 110 -3.14 -27.17 8.60
C GLU A 110 -3.24 -28.62 9.12
N ARG A 111 -2.10 -29.26 9.42
CA ARG A 111 -2.04 -30.60 10.04
C ARG A 111 -2.73 -30.62 11.40
N PHE A 112 -2.61 -29.53 12.13
CA PHE A 112 -3.20 -29.40 13.45
C PHE A 112 -4.65 -28.93 13.46
N LEU A 113 -5.19 -28.30 12.44
CA LEU A 113 -6.65 -28.15 12.32
C LEU A 113 -7.30 -29.51 12.09
N VAL A 114 -6.53 -30.46 11.58
CA VAL A 114 -6.87 -31.88 11.57
C VAL A 114 -6.61 -32.55 12.94
N GLU A 115 -5.78 -31.98 13.85
CA GLU A 115 -5.29 -32.65 15.09
C GLU A 115 -5.29 -31.82 16.42
N SER A 116 -5.92 -30.64 16.50
CA SER A 116 -6.26 -29.73 17.64
C SER A 116 -5.17 -29.04 18.52
N GLY A 117 -5.22 -27.68 18.65
CA GLY A 117 -4.60 -26.83 19.73
C GLY A 117 -4.28 -25.35 19.35
N MET A 118 -3.43 -24.57 20.08
CA MET A 118 -3.18 -23.11 19.83
C MET A 118 -1.79 -22.56 20.30
N ALA A 119 -1.32 -21.40 19.75
CA ALA A 119 -0.33 -20.47 20.37
C ALA A 119 -0.51 -18.95 19.97
N LYS A 120 0.47 -18.05 20.28
CA LYS A 120 0.46 -16.59 20.62
C LYS A 120 0.64 -15.49 19.51
N TYR A 121 0.04 -14.32 19.81
CA TYR A 121 0.16 -12.91 19.29
C TYR A 121 0.31 -12.58 17.78
N ARG A 122 1.23 -13.14 16.99
CA ARG A 122 1.07 -13.14 15.51
C ARG A 122 0.08 -14.22 15.08
N GLU A 123 0.00 -15.24 15.92
CA GLU A 123 -1.08 -16.18 15.92
C GLU A 123 -2.38 -15.51 16.33
N SER A 124 -2.45 -14.42 17.13
CA SER A 124 -3.75 -13.81 17.42
C SER A 124 -4.43 -13.27 16.16
N LEU A 125 -3.68 -12.72 15.19
CA LEU A 125 -4.22 -12.36 13.87
C LEU A 125 -4.54 -13.59 13.03
N CYS A 126 -3.69 -14.61 13.02
CA CYS A 126 -3.95 -15.84 12.28
C CYS A 126 -5.17 -16.59 12.83
N LEU A 127 -5.26 -16.73 14.15
CA LEU A 127 -6.40 -17.18 14.95
C LEU A 127 -7.61 -16.28 14.73
N SER A 128 -7.44 -14.96 14.61
CA SER A 128 -8.57 -14.09 14.26
C SER A 128 -9.08 -14.40 12.87
N PHE A 129 -8.21 -14.64 11.88
CA PHE A 129 -8.62 -15.05 10.54
C PHE A 129 -9.21 -16.45 10.52
N LEU A 130 -8.65 -17.39 11.28
CA LEU A 130 -9.20 -18.75 11.45
C LEU A 130 -10.56 -18.71 12.16
N TYR A 131 -10.73 -17.85 13.17
CA TYR A 131 -11.98 -17.67 13.88
C TYR A 131 -13.03 -16.99 13.00
N LYS A 132 -12.65 -15.93 12.27
CA LYS A 132 -13.52 -15.31 11.25
C LYS A 132 -13.89 -16.30 10.16
N PHE A 133 -12.95 -17.13 9.71
CA PHE A 133 -13.17 -18.20 8.75
C PHE A 133 -14.14 -19.25 9.30
N PHE A 134 -13.97 -19.69 10.54
CA PHE A 134 -14.85 -20.64 11.21
C PHE A 134 -16.29 -20.09 11.28
N VAL A 135 -16.45 -18.84 11.73
CA VAL A 135 -17.75 -18.16 11.78
C VAL A 135 -18.38 -18.06 10.39
N ALA A 136 -17.63 -17.58 9.38
CA ALA A 136 -18.13 -17.43 8.01
C ALA A 136 -18.52 -18.77 7.37
N SER A 137 -17.71 -19.82 7.56
CA SER A 137 -17.97 -21.16 7.02
C SER A 137 -19.17 -21.81 7.70
N SER A 138 -19.32 -21.65 9.02
CA SER A 138 -20.47 -22.18 9.77
C SER A 138 -21.77 -21.49 9.37
N GLN A 139 -21.74 -20.17 9.17
CA GLN A 139 -22.88 -19.40 8.63
C GLN A 139 -23.26 -19.88 7.23
N ARG A 140 -22.29 -20.06 6.33
CA ARG A 140 -22.55 -20.52 4.96
C ARG A 140 -23.07 -21.96 4.92
N LEU A 141 -22.48 -22.86 5.71
CA LEU A 141 -22.96 -24.24 5.86
C LEU A 141 -24.42 -24.29 6.30
N ARG A 142 -24.82 -23.43 7.26
CA ARG A 142 -26.21 -23.35 7.70
C ARG A 142 -27.16 -22.92 6.58
N VAL A 143 -26.77 -21.94 5.76
CA VAL A 143 -27.55 -21.51 4.58
C VAL A 143 -27.65 -22.64 3.56
N ASP A 144 -26.53 -23.29 3.22
CA ASP A 144 -26.53 -24.39 2.25
C ASP A 144 -27.40 -25.57 2.74
N LEU A 145 -27.39 -25.89 4.04
CA LEU A 145 -28.26 -26.91 4.65
C LEU A 145 -29.74 -26.51 4.58
N GLN A 146 -30.05 -25.23 4.80
CA GLN A 146 -31.41 -24.70 4.66
C GLN A 146 -31.89 -24.68 3.20
N GLU A 147 -31.03 -24.42 2.22
CA GLU A 147 -31.39 -24.46 0.80
C GLU A 147 -31.60 -25.90 0.29
N THR A 148 -30.93 -26.87 0.89
CA THR A 148 -31.02 -28.31 0.53
C THR A 148 -32.26 -29.00 1.13
N MET A 149 -33.43 -28.33 1.20
CA MET A 149 -34.66 -28.72 1.93
C MET A 149 -35.29 -30.11 1.67
N ALA A 150 -34.63 -31.03 0.95
CA ALA A 150 -35.08 -32.41 0.78
C ALA A 150 -34.39 -33.43 1.71
N ALA A 151 -33.36 -33.05 2.49
CA ALA A 151 -32.50 -34.00 3.22
C ALA A 151 -32.22 -33.62 4.70
N ALA A 152 -33.09 -32.84 5.33
CA ALA A 152 -32.89 -32.32 6.69
C ALA A 152 -32.76 -33.43 7.78
N SER A 153 -33.12 -34.67 7.49
CA SER A 153 -32.97 -35.81 8.40
C SER A 153 -31.65 -36.59 8.28
N VAL A 154 -30.81 -36.28 7.28
CA VAL A 154 -29.59 -37.04 6.95
C VAL A 154 -28.31 -36.31 7.35
N PHE A 155 -28.32 -34.97 7.35
CA PHE A 155 -27.13 -34.16 7.64
C PHE A 155 -27.13 -33.60 9.07
N PRO A 156 -25.96 -33.51 9.72
CA PRO A 156 -25.84 -32.92 11.03
C PRO A 156 -25.97 -31.40 11.00
N GLU A 157 -26.44 -30.84 12.11
CA GLU A 157 -26.62 -29.39 12.25
C GLU A 157 -25.28 -28.66 12.11
N ALA A 158 -25.33 -27.44 11.55
CA ALA A 158 -24.17 -26.57 11.51
C ALA A 158 -23.79 -26.13 12.94
N PRO A 159 -22.49 -25.89 13.22
CA PRO A 159 -22.07 -25.37 14.53
C PRO A 159 -22.82 -24.09 14.91
N MET A 160 -23.35 -24.06 16.14
CA MET A 160 -24.05 -22.90 16.66
C MET A 160 -23.06 -21.75 16.90
N ILE A 161 -23.32 -20.61 16.26
CA ILE A 161 -22.56 -19.37 16.43
C ILE A 161 -23.39 -18.43 17.30
N VAL A 162 -22.81 -17.95 18.39
CA VAL A 162 -23.44 -16.95 19.27
C VAL A 162 -23.58 -15.60 18.56
N ASP A 163 -24.64 -14.85 18.87
CA ASP A 163 -24.97 -13.63 18.13
C ASP A 163 -23.88 -12.54 18.25
N GLU A 164 -23.15 -12.49 19.37
CA GLU A 164 -22.11 -11.50 19.63
C GLU A 164 -20.94 -11.58 18.64
N VAL A 165 -20.69 -12.77 18.08
CA VAL A 165 -19.56 -13.01 17.17
C VAL A 165 -20.00 -13.14 15.71
N HIS A 166 -21.30 -13.00 15.43
CA HIS A 166 -21.86 -13.06 14.07
C HIS A 166 -21.23 -12.01 13.14
N SER A 167 -20.88 -10.83 13.69
CA SER A 167 -20.21 -9.75 12.96
C SER A 167 -18.79 -10.12 12.50
N ALA A 168 -18.13 -11.08 13.16
CA ALA A 168 -16.78 -11.51 12.81
C ALA A 168 -16.72 -12.18 11.42
N GLY A 169 -17.79 -12.87 11.00
CA GLY A 169 -17.90 -13.47 9.68
C GLY A 169 -18.19 -12.48 8.55
N GLN A 170 -18.53 -11.22 8.87
CA GLN A 170 -18.84 -10.22 7.85
C GLN A 170 -17.57 -9.77 7.13
N SER A 171 -17.57 -9.91 5.80
CA SER A 171 -16.49 -9.42 4.96
C SER A 171 -16.74 -7.99 4.52
N PHE A 172 -15.77 -7.11 4.76
CA PHE A 172 -15.74 -5.76 4.22
C PHE A 172 -15.52 -5.72 2.70
N LEU A 173 -15.30 -6.85 2.03
CA LEU A 173 -15.15 -6.88 0.57
C LEU A 173 -16.45 -6.52 -0.16
N HIS A 174 -17.60 -6.83 0.44
CA HIS A 174 -18.92 -6.60 -0.16
C HIS A 174 -19.67 -5.41 0.45
N GLN A 175 -19.14 -4.80 1.51
CA GLN A 175 -19.73 -3.57 2.05
C GLN A 175 -19.46 -2.42 1.09
N VAL A 176 -20.51 -1.70 0.68
CA VAL A 176 -20.35 -0.45 -0.07
C VAL A 176 -19.53 0.51 0.79
N CYS A 177 -18.50 1.13 0.20
CA CYS A 177 -17.76 2.18 0.89
C CYS A 177 -18.75 3.30 1.20
N PRO A 178 -18.91 3.74 2.47
CA PRO A 178 -19.82 4.84 2.76
C PRO A 178 -19.39 6.03 1.91
N ILE A 179 -20.30 6.56 1.10
CA ILE A 179 -20.09 7.83 0.42
C ILE A 179 -20.08 8.86 1.53
N SER A 180 -18.98 9.58 1.69
CA SER A 180 -18.91 10.67 2.65
C SER A 180 -19.97 11.71 2.28
N TYR A 181 -20.99 11.85 3.12
CA TYR A 181 -21.96 12.94 3.04
C TYR A 181 -21.89 13.72 4.34
N GLY A 182 -22.16 15.01 4.26
CA GLY A 182 -22.18 15.90 5.42
C GLY A 182 -23.14 17.04 5.16
N ILE A 183 -23.82 17.49 6.21
CA ILE A 183 -24.60 18.72 6.16
C ILE A 183 -23.64 19.85 6.51
N GLN A 184 -23.41 20.75 5.56
CA GLN A 184 -22.68 21.98 5.82
C GLN A 184 -23.69 23.03 6.28
N SER A 185 -23.68 23.35 7.58
CA SER A 185 -24.46 24.43 8.15
C SER A 185 -23.59 25.66 8.31
N PHE A 186 -24.05 26.79 7.79
CA PHE A 186 -23.43 28.10 7.97
C PHE A 186 -24.43 28.99 8.73
N GLY A 187 -24.04 29.48 9.90
CA GLY A 187 -24.90 30.24 10.81
C GLY A 187 -24.09 31.19 11.70
N THR A 188 -24.68 32.33 12.04
CA THR A 188 -24.07 33.47 12.76
C THR A 188 -23.69 33.13 14.20
N GLU A 189 -22.46 32.71 14.45
CA GLU A 189 -21.89 32.72 15.80
C GLU A 189 -21.21 34.07 16.09
N ILE A 190 -21.51 34.62 17.27
CA ILE A 190 -21.08 35.95 17.69
C ILE A 190 -19.71 35.81 18.38
N GLY A 191 -18.66 36.40 17.81
CA GLY A 191 -17.46 36.78 18.58
C GLY A 191 -16.18 35.98 18.33
N GLY A 192 -15.68 35.94 17.10
CA GLY A 192 -14.33 35.42 16.81
C GLY A 192 -13.52 36.36 15.91
N LEU A 193 -12.20 36.41 16.07
CA LEU A 193 -11.27 37.29 15.34
C LEU A 193 -11.18 37.00 13.81
N GLN A 194 -11.92 36.01 13.32
CA GLN A 194 -12.16 35.70 11.90
C GLN A 194 -13.55 36.23 11.44
N ASP A 195 -13.92 37.41 11.97
CA ASP A 195 -15.26 38.00 11.95
C ASP A 195 -15.70 38.55 10.57
N SER A 196 -15.42 37.86 9.46
CA SER A 196 -16.09 38.13 8.18
C SER A 196 -17.51 37.54 8.24
N LYS A 197 -18.41 38.29 8.88
CA LYS A 197 -19.84 38.02 8.96
C LYS A 197 -20.42 37.80 7.55
N HIS A 198 -20.87 36.59 7.23
CA HIS A 198 -21.80 36.42 6.11
C HIS A 198 -23.15 37.00 6.53
N ARG A 199 -23.38 38.26 6.17
CA ARG A 199 -24.73 38.83 6.02
C ARG A 199 -24.95 38.99 4.52
N PRO A 200 -26.10 38.58 3.95
CA PRO A 200 -26.51 39.07 2.65
C PRO A 200 -26.55 40.60 2.73
N VAL A 201 -25.65 41.28 2.01
CA VAL A 201 -25.58 42.75 2.05
C VAL A 201 -26.66 43.30 1.12
N GLY A 202 -27.80 43.73 1.68
CA GLY A 202 -28.74 44.68 1.05
C GLY A 202 -30.13 44.13 0.69
N ASN A 203 -31.11 45.05 0.63
CA ASN A 203 -32.36 44.85 -0.12
C ASN A 203 -32.01 44.47 -1.58
N ASP A 204 -32.88 43.70 -2.23
CA ASP A 204 -32.75 43.08 -3.58
C ASP A 204 -32.22 43.96 -4.73
N MET A 205 -31.97 45.25 -4.51
CA MET A 205 -31.48 46.24 -5.49
C MET A 205 -29.96 46.53 -5.41
N ALA A 206 -29.20 45.92 -4.50
CA ALA A 206 -27.76 46.17 -4.32
C ALA A 206 -26.87 44.92 -4.48
N LYS A 207 -27.24 44.04 -5.42
CA LYS A 207 -26.69 42.69 -5.68
C LYS A 207 -25.26 42.67 -6.27
N CYS A 208 -24.31 43.44 -5.73
CA CYS A 208 -22.95 43.57 -6.26
C CYS A 208 -21.86 43.62 -5.16
N ARG A 209 -21.86 42.77 -4.12
CA ARG A 209 -20.73 42.70 -3.18
C ARG A 209 -20.35 41.26 -2.83
N PRO A 210 -19.14 40.77 -3.20
CA PRO A 210 -18.73 39.37 -3.05
C PRO A 210 -18.31 38.98 -1.62
N VAL A 211 -18.38 39.90 -0.66
CA VAL A 211 -17.88 39.68 0.70
C VAL A 211 -18.93 38.92 1.51
N GLY A 212 -18.60 37.69 1.91
CA GLY A 212 -19.46 36.81 2.69
C GLY A 212 -20.13 35.70 1.87
N ASP A 213 -20.29 35.89 0.56
CA ASP A 213 -20.90 34.89 -0.31
C ASP A 213 -19.97 33.67 -0.52
N PRO A 214 -20.50 32.43 -0.55
CA PRO A 214 -19.73 31.22 -0.80
C PRO A 214 -19.40 31.09 -2.30
N LEU A 215 -18.66 32.06 -2.82
CA LEU A 215 -18.27 32.06 -4.22
C LEU A 215 -17.31 30.92 -4.49
N MET A 216 -17.56 30.21 -5.58
CA MET A 216 -16.66 29.18 -6.09
C MET A 216 -15.25 29.76 -6.30
N HIS A 217 -14.23 28.94 -6.03
CA HIS A 217 -12.83 29.31 -6.28
C HIS A 217 -12.67 29.79 -7.73
N LYS A 218 -12.03 30.96 -7.93
CA LYS A 218 -11.97 31.62 -9.26
C LYS A 218 -11.36 30.72 -10.34
N SER A 219 -10.38 29.90 -9.99
CA SER A 219 -9.72 28.98 -10.91
C SER A 219 -10.35 27.58 -10.95
N ALA A 220 -11.51 27.36 -10.32
CA ALA A 220 -12.12 26.04 -10.23
C ALA A 220 -12.34 25.41 -11.60
N TYR A 221 -12.86 26.17 -12.57
CA TYR A 221 -13.06 25.68 -13.93
C TYR A 221 -11.75 25.22 -14.57
N PHE A 222 -10.68 26.01 -14.45
CA PHE A 222 -9.36 25.65 -14.97
C PHE A 222 -8.74 24.44 -14.26
N GLN A 223 -8.97 24.30 -12.94
CA GLN A 223 -8.48 23.16 -12.17
C GLN A 223 -9.16 21.85 -12.57
N VAL A 224 -10.48 21.89 -12.82
CA VAL A 224 -11.22 20.67 -13.21
C VAL A 224 -11.10 20.34 -14.70
N SER A 225 -10.77 21.34 -15.55
CA SER A 225 -10.48 21.12 -16.98
C SER A 225 -9.02 20.73 -17.25
N GLY A 226 -8.11 20.92 -16.28
CA GLY A 226 -6.67 20.73 -16.48
C GLY A 226 -5.98 21.90 -17.18
N GLU A 227 -6.65 23.04 -17.33
CA GLU A 227 -6.10 24.26 -17.95
C GLU A 227 -5.37 25.17 -16.94
N ALA A 228 -5.50 24.91 -15.64
CA ALA A 228 -4.75 25.63 -14.62
C ALA A 228 -3.27 25.24 -14.69
N LEU A 229 -2.41 26.18 -15.13
CA LEU A 229 -0.97 25.95 -15.24
C LEU A 229 -0.30 25.97 -13.85
N TYR A 230 0.36 24.88 -13.51
CA TYR A 230 1.31 24.77 -12.40
C TYR A 230 2.75 24.90 -12.92
N THR A 231 3.73 24.95 -12.00
CA THR A 231 5.14 25.21 -12.35
C THR A 231 5.71 24.22 -13.38
N ASP A 232 5.35 22.94 -13.28
CA ASP A 232 5.85 21.89 -14.18
C ASP A 232 5.05 21.79 -15.50
N ASP A 233 3.91 22.49 -15.60
CA ASP A 233 3.12 22.57 -16.83
C ASP A 233 3.67 23.66 -17.78
N ILE A 234 4.58 24.51 -17.30
CA ILE A 234 5.20 25.57 -18.10
C ILE A 234 6.06 24.90 -19.19
N PRO A 235 5.81 25.18 -20.48
CA PRO A 235 6.55 24.53 -21.57
C PRO A 235 8.06 24.71 -21.45
N SER A 236 8.78 23.61 -21.61
CA SER A 236 10.25 23.62 -21.62
C SER A 236 10.77 24.43 -22.81
N THR A 237 11.73 25.32 -22.54
CA THR A 237 12.40 26.13 -23.57
C THR A 237 13.60 25.37 -24.16
N PRO A 238 14.01 25.65 -25.41
CA PRO A 238 15.22 25.05 -25.98
C PRO A 238 16.45 25.35 -25.11
N GLY A 239 17.19 24.30 -24.75
CA GLY A 239 18.36 24.41 -23.87
C GLY A 239 18.03 24.35 -22.37
N ASN A 240 16.78 24.10 -21.98
CA ASN A 240 16.43 23.85 -20.59
C ASN A 240 17.15 22.60 -20.07
N LEU A 241 17.66 22.69 -18.84
CA LEU A 241 18.38 21.61 -18.16
C LEU A 241 17.61 21.17 -16.93
N HIS A 242 17.88 19.95 -16.48
CA HIS A 242 17.21 19.35 -15.34
C HIS A 242 18.19 19.10 -14.21
N GLY A 243 17.75 19.43 -12.99
CA GLY A 243 18.52 19.25 -11.76
C GLY A 243 18.01 18.07 -10.95
N ALA A 244 18.91 17.28 -10.36
CA ALA A 244 18.59 16.26 -9.36
C ALA A 244 19.52 16.39 -8.15
N LEU A 245 18.93 16.46 -6.96
CA LEU A 245 19.68 16.61 -5.72
C LEU A 245 20.39 15.32 -5.34
N VAL A 246 21.63 15.44 -4.90
CA VAL A 246 22.35 14.39 -4.18
C VAL A 246 22.09 14.60 -2.70
N LEU A 247 21.36 13.67 -2.08
CA LEU A 247 20.88 13.78 -0.70
C LEU A 247 21.64 12.83 0.22
N SER A 248 21.81 13.23 1.48
CA SER A 248 22.39 12.35 2.49
C SER A 248 21.51 11.13 2.78
N THR A 249 22.15 9.96 2.86
CA THR A 249 21.54 8.70 3.29
C THR A 249 21.65 8.46 4.80
N CYS A 250 22.37 9.32 5.53
CA CYS A 250 22.69 9.15 6.94
C CYS A 250 22.15 10.31 7.78
N ALA A 251 21.85 10.03 9.05
CA ALA A 251 21.23 11.00 9.95
C ALA A 251 22.23 12.05 10.47
N HIS A 252 23.38 11.63 10.98
CA HIS A 252 24.39 12.53 11.54
C HIS A 252 25.80 12.04 11.21
N VAL A 253 26.49 12.73 10.30
CA VAL A 253 27.79 12.28 9.75
C VAL A 253 28.66 13.47 9.34
N LEU A 254 29.98 13.27 9.39
CA LEU A 254 30.95 14.14 8.74
C LEU A 254 31.16 13.70 7.28
N ILE A 255 31.16 14.64 6.34
CA ILE A 255 31.49 14.41 4.93
C ILE A 255 33.02 14.37 4.80
N LYS A 256 33.56 13.24 4.36
CA LYS A 256 34.99 13.05 4.12
C LYS A 256 35.40 13.38 2.70
N ASP A 257 34.61 12.93 1.75
CA ASP A 257 34.88 13.09 0.32
C ASP A 257 33.58 13.01 -0.47
N VAL A 258 33.52 13.76 -1.57
CA VAL A 258 32.40 13.73 -2.53
C VAL A 258 33.00 13.52 -3.92
N ASN A 259 32.71 12.36 -4.51
CA ASN A 259 33.24 11.97 -5.81
C ASN A 259 32.11 11.85 -6.85
N ALA A 260 32.06 12.83 -7.75
CA ALA A 260 31.12 12.89 -8.88
C ALA A 260 31.78 12.52 -10.23
N SER A 261 32.98 11.96 -10.25
CA SER A 261 33.72 11.69 -11.50
C SER A 261 32.99 10.72 -12.44
N GLU A 262 32.40 9.65 -11.89
CA GLU A 262 31.59 8.68 -12.64
C GLU A 262 30.36 9.37 -13.24
N ALA A 263 29.65 10.15 -12.42
CA ALA A 263 28.49 10.93 -12.83
C ALA A 263 28.80 11.90 -13.97
N LEU A 264 29.89 12.66 -13.85
CA LEU A 264 30.33 13.65 -14.86
C LEU A 264 30.79 13.01 -16.17
N SER A 265 31.18 11.74 -16.17
CA SER A 265 31.60 11.03 -17.39
C SER A 265 30.41 10.62 -18.29
N MET A 266 29.18 10.67 -17.78
CA MET A 266 27.99 10.27 -18.53
C MET A 266 27.61 11.34 -19.57
N LYS A 267 27.31 10.88 -20.80
CA LYS A 267 26.92 11.76 -21.90
C LYS A 267 25.63 12.51 -21.57
N GLY A 268 25.67 13.84 -21.65
CA GLY A 268 24.51 14.70 -21.40
C GLY A 268 24.40 15.23 -19.97
N VAL A 269 25.33 14.86 -19.10
CA VAL A 269 25.57 15.52 -17.82
C VAL A 269 26.46 16.73 -18.05
N HIS A 270 26.07 17.87 -17.49
CA HIS A 270 26.79 19.14 -17.67
C HIS A 270 27.67 19.47 -16.49
N HIS A 271 27.14 19.34 -15.27
CA HIS A 271 27.87 19.72 -14.07
C HIS A 271 27.32 19.04 -12.81
N PHE A 272 28.17 18.97 -11.79
CA PHE A 272 27.80 18.70 -10.40
C PHE A 272 28.14 19.93 -9.55
N PHE A 273 27.19 20.46 -8.80
CA PHE A 273 27.40 21.60 -7.91
C PHE A 273 27.24 21.16 -6.46
N ASP A 274 28.21 21.46 -5.62
CA ASP A 274 28.18 21.20 -4.19
C ASP A 274 28.63 22.44 -3.40
N ALA A 275 28.87 22.27 -2.10
CA ALA A 275 29.31 23.35 -1.22
C ALA A 275 30.71 23.91 -1.55
N THR A 276 31.50 23.23 -2.40
CA THR A 276 32.87 23.65 -2.75
C THR A 276 32.92 24.67 -3.88
N ILE A 277 31.79 24.91 -4.57
CA ILE A 277 31.76 25.87 -5.67
C ILE A 277 32.14 27.28 -5.19
N GLU A 278 32.89 28.01 -6.04
CA GLU A 278 33.30 29.38 -5.76
C GLU A 278 32.10 30.30 -5.52
N THR A 279 31.83 30.58 -4.24
CA THR A 279 30.69 31.38 -3.82
C THR A 279 30.89 32.87 -4.12
N GLU A 280 32.13 33.35 -4.32
CA GLU A 280 32.41 34.77 -4.56
C GLU A 280 31.66 35.35 -5.77
N LYS A 281 31.36 34.52 -6.78
CA LYS A 281 30.56 34.91 -7.95
C LYS A 281 29.08 34.53 -7.83
N LEU A 282 28.72 33.63 -6.92
CA LEU A 282 27.41 32.96 -6.86
C LEU A 282 26.62 33.24 -5.57
N GLY A 283 27.21 33.96 -4.61
CA GLY A 283 26.55 34.37 -3.36
C GLY A 283 27.14 33.68 -2.12
N CYS A 284 26.28 33.10 -1.29
CA CYS A 284 26.68 32.48 -0.02
C CYS A 284 25.93 31.17 0.15
N ASN A 285 26.63 30.13 0.62
CA ASN A 285 26.03 28.82 0.89
C ASN A 285 25.11 28.84 2.14
N THR A 286 25.13 29.91 2.93
CA THR A 286 24.28 30.02 4.14
C THR A 286 22.89 30.57 3.79
N ILE A 287 21.86 29.80 4.10
CA ILE A 287 20.45 30.08 3.81
C ILE A 287 19.61 30.13 5.09
N GLY A 288 18.44 30.75 4.97
CA GLY A 288 17.44 30.85 6.03
C GLY A 288 16.58 32.11 5.85
N PRO A 289 15.27 32.05 6.13
CA PRO A 289 14.36 33.16 5.82
C PRO A 289 14.55 34.38 6.73
N VAL A 290 14.99 34.15 7.98
CA VAL A 290 15.20 35.20 8.99
C VAL A 290 16.59 35.08 9.61
N LEU A 291 16.90 33.88 10.12
CA LEU A 291 18.21 33.54 10.67
C LEU A 291 18.90 32.60 9.67
N LYS A 292 20.15 32.93 9.32
CA LYS A 292 20.94 32.17 8.34
C LYS A 292 21.74 31.07 9.06
N ASP A 293 21.04 30.02 9.47
CA ASP A 293 21.58 28.90 10.26
C ASP A 293 21.70 27.58 9.48
N LYS A 294 21.35 27.58 8.19
CA LYS A 294 21.39 26.38 7.34
C LYS A 294 22.33 26.56 6.18
N GLU A 295 22.83 25.45 5.67
CA GLU A 295 23.56 25.42 4.40
C GLU A 295 22.63 25.00 3.26
N CYS A 296 22.83 25.56 2.07
CA CYS A 296 22.14 25.13 0.86
C CYS A 296 22.60 23.73 0.45
N PHE A 297 23.92 23.54 0.42
CA PHE A 297 24.58 22.24 0.29
C PHE A 297 25.47 21.99 1.50
N ALA A 298 25.36 20.81 2.10
CA ALA A 298 26.15 20.43 3.27
C ALA A 298 27.64 20.44 2.94
N SER A 299 28.43 21.26 3.67
CA SER A 299 29.85 21.46 3.40
C SER A 299 30.77 20.52 4.16
N LYS A 300 30.41 20.20 5.41
CA LYS A 300 31.25 19.40 6.33
C LYS A 300 30.46 18.35 7.07
N GLU A 301 29.24 18.67 7.50
CA GLU A 301 28.45 17.85 8.40
C GLU A 301 27.03 17.77 7.87
N VAL A 302 26.45 16.58 7.96
CA VAL A 302 25.04 16.33 7.67
C VAL A 302 24.33 16.09 8.99
N LEU A 303 23.21 16.78 9.18
CA LEU A 303 22.38 16.79 10.39
C LEU A 303 21.09 15.99 10.25
N CYS A 304 20.71 15.58 9.04
CA CYS A 304 19.57 14.71 8.82
C CYS A 304 19.65 13.89 7.51
N VAL A 305 18.93 12.77 7.49
CA VAL A 305 18.65 12.03 6.25
C VAL A 305 17.87 12.93 5.31
N GLY A 306 18.31 13.02 4.06
CA GLY A 306 17.69 13.87 3.05
C GLY A 306 18.26 15.29 2.97
N GLN A 307 19.28 15.65 3.77
CA GLN A 307 19.94 16.96 3.61
C GLN A 307 20.69 17.02 2.26
N PRO A 308 20.54 18.10 1.48
CA PRO A 308 21.25 18.23 0.20
C PRO A 308 22.77 18.37 0.38
N ILE A 309 23.53 17.58 -0.39
CA ILE A 309 25.00 17.64 -0.47
C ILE A 309 25.43 18.32 -1.77
N GLY A 310 24.65 18.16 -2.83
CA GLY A 310 24.87 18.82 -4.11
C GLY A 310 23.71 18.62 -5.07
N ILE A 311 23.91 19.03 -6.32
CA ILE A 311 22.95 18.89 -7.41
C ILE A 311 23.66 18.52 -8.72
N ILE A 312 23.16 17.50 -9.41
CA ILE A 312 23.56 17.16 -10.77
C ILE A 312 22.68 17.93 -11.75
N VAL A 313 23.28 18.46 -12.81
CA VAL A 313 22.59 19.14 -13.91
C VAL A 313 22.81 18.38 -15.22
N ALA A 314 21.73 18.00 -15.90
CA ALA A 314 21.75 17.19 -17.12
C ALA A 314 20.70 17.62 -18.16
N ASN A 315 20.78 17.06 -19.38
CA ASN A 315 19.86 17.34 -20.49
C ASN A 315 18.42 16.83 -20.28
N SER A 316 18.20 15.85 -19.40
CA SER A 316 16.87 15.31 -19.10
C SER A 316 16.73 15.01 -17.62
N HIS A 317 15.49 14.98 -17.13
CA HIS A 317 15.20 14.69 -15.73
C HIS A 317 15.63 13.27 -15.33
N GLU A 318 15.36 12.28 -16.18
CA GLU A 318 15.72 10.88 -15.93
C GLU A 318 17.24 10.72 -15.83
N LEU A 319 17.98 11.40 -16.72
CA LEU A 319 19.43 11.37 -16.71
C LEU A 319 19.99 12.03 -15.44
N ALA A 320 19.43 13.18 -15.03
CA ALA A 320 19.84 13.84 -13.80
C ALA A 320 19.64 12.93 -12.58
N MET A 321 18.48 12.27 -12.48
CA MET A 321 18.15 11.33 -11.39
C MET A 321 19.08 10.12 -11.37
N GLU A 322 19.26 9.43 -12.51
CA GLU A 322 20.15 8.26 -12.60
C GLU A 322 21.61 8.62 -12.23
N THR A 323 22.04 9.81 -12.64
CA THR A 323 23.40 10.29 -12.41
C THR A 323 23.61 10.71 -10.96
N ALA A 324 22.60 11.29 -10.30
CA ALA A 324 22.68 11.67 -8.89
C ALA A 324 22.98 10.46 -7.98
N ASP A 325 22.40 9.29 -8.29
CA ASP A 325 22.65 8.04 -7.58
C ASP A 325 24.09 7.50 -7.74
N LYS A 326 24.83 7.98 -8.75
CA LYS A 326 26.23 7.58 -9.00
C LYS A 326 27.25 8.49 -8.32
N VAL A 327 26.82 9.57 -7.67
CA VAL A 327 27.71 10.42 -6.86
C VAL A 327 28.03 9.69 -5.56
N LYS A 328 29.31 9.40 -5.35
CA LYS A 328 29.78 8.66 -4.19
C LYS A 328 30.18 9.63 -3.10
N VAL A 329 29.54 9.51 -1.94
CA VAL A 329 29.86 10.31 -0.76
C VAL A 329 30.44 9.41 0.32
N ALA A 330 31.62 9.77 0.83
CA ALA A 330 32.25 9.09 1.95
C ALA A 330 31.86 9.80 3.26
N TYR A 331 31.34 9.02 4.21
CA TYR A 331 30.88 9.51 5.52
C TYR A 331 31.74 8.98 6.67
N GLU A 332 31.84 9.76 7.73
CA GLU A 332 32.23 9.30 9.07
C GLU A 332 31.04 9.51 10.03
N GLU A 333 30.61 8.45 10.72
CA GLU A 333 29.47 8.53 11.63
C GLU A 333 29.75 9.39 12.86
N LEU A 334 28.78 10.23 13.21
CA LEU A 334 28.78 11.03 14.43
C LEU A 334 27.68 10.54 15.37
N PRO A 335 27.80 10.75 16.70
CA PRO A 335 26.77 10.38 17.65
C PRO A 335 25.44 11.07 17.34
N SER A 336 24.42 10.29 17.03
CA SER A 336 23.04 10.74 16.82
C SER A 336 22.18 10.56 18.07
#